data_AF-A0A9P8JV76-F1
#
_entry.id   AF-A0A9P8JV76-F1
#
_cell.length_a   1.000
_cell.length_b   1.000
_cell.length_c   1.000
_cell.angle_alpha   90.00
_cell.angle_beta   90.00
_cell.angle_gamma   90.00
#
_symmetry.space_group_name_H-M   'P 1'
#
loop_
_entity.id
_entity.type
_entity.pdbx_description
1 polymer ?
#
loop_
_entity_poly.entity_id
_entity_poly.type
_entity_poly.pdbx_seq_one_letter_code
_entity_poly.pdbx_strand_id
1 'polypeptide(L)'
;MKLRRPIHLILDWDGTLTRKDTLSLVGSIAYHANSSRCLPPWSDFVNGYMNDYTEHASRYEPTSSARTTIDQERQWLASLTPIENKSVQRVESSRIFEGVKASHVDHVAASSIENGDLQLRSDWDSLFQTLLSSPNNKISILSVNWSARFIRQSLLPASSKLTSPANETLHSYVTGMDIRANEICNLESAEGSDGRLSKDSSHGIRTSADKLSHLPLRCQQKLEICALTREFAEQQDDLVVYIGDSATDLEALLAADVGICIRDDPMGSSQRELAETLHRIGVDVRSINEDIDLKRAADGQMVVYWTRGFDSVVKALSKLEVSLRSH
;
A
#
# COMPACT_ATOMS: atom_id res chain seq x y z
N MET A 1 33.08 -13.13 2.71
CA MET A 1 31.89 -13.34 1.88
C MET A 1 30.72 -12.67 2.61
N LYS A 2 30.36 -11.44 2.26
CA LYS A 2 29.14 -10.84 2.80
C LYS A 2 27.96 -11.57 2.17
N LEU A 3 27.24 -12.34 2.98
CA LEU A 3 26.03 -13.03 2.56
C LEU A 3 25.01 -12.00 2.06
N ARG A 4 24.46 -12.24 0.87
CA ARG A 4 23.43 -11.41 0.24
C ARG A 4 22.26 -11.20 1.20
N ARG A 5 21.93 -9.95 1.52
CA ARG A 5 20.73 -9.62 2.29
C ARG A 5 19.50 -9.96 1.43
N PRO A 6 18.57 -10.79 1.90
CA PRO A 6 17.32 -11.02 1.20
C PRO A 6 16.52 -9.73 1.05
N ILE A 7 15.65 -9.63 0.06
CA ILE A 7 14.79 -8.46 -0.16
C ILE A 7 13.39 -8.79 0.35
N HIS A 8 12.85 -7.93 1.21
CA HIS A 8 11.43 -7.90 1.53
C HIS A 8 10.80 -6.71 0.80
N LEU A 9 10.13 -7.01 -0.32
CA LEU A 9 9.34 -6.04 -1.07
C LEU A 9 7.95 -5.91 -0.43
N ILE A 10 7.57 -4.70 -0.07
CA ILE A 10 6.27 -4.34 0.46
C ILE A 10 5.63 -3.37 -0.53
N LEU A 11 4.45 -3.74 -1.03
CA LEU A 11 3.70 -2.93 -1.99
C LEU A 11 2.43 -2.42 -1.32
N ASP A 12 2.12 -1.14 -1.51
CA ASP A 12 0.73 -0.73 -1.47
C ASP A 12 -0.08 -1.34 -2.64
N TRP A 13 -1.40 -1.33 -2.52
CA TRP A 13 -2.31 -1.90 -3.51
C TRP A 13 -2.85 -0.86 -4.48
N ASP A 14 -3.68 0.07 -3.98
CA ASP A 14 -4.50 0.99 -4.78
C ASP A 14 -3.65 2.10 -5.36
N GLY A 15 -3.61 2.24 -6.69
CA GLY A 15 -2.74 3.25 -7.34
C GLY A 15 -1.26 2.86 -7.35
N THR A 16 -0.85 1.84 -6.59
CA THR A 16 0.51 1.29 -6.56
C THR A 16 0.65 0.01 -7.38
N LEU A 17 0.01 -1.10 -6.98
CA LEU A 17 0.02 -2.34 -7.75
C LEU A 17 -1.10 -2.35 -8.81
N THR A 18 -2.22 -1.72 -8.50
CA THR A 18 -3.28 -1.42 -9.47
C THR A 18 -3.05 -0.06 -10.13
N ARG A 19 -3.69 0.16 -11.28
CA ARG A 19 -3.66 1.46 -11.99
C ARG A 19 -4.55 2.52 -11.35
N LYS A 20 -5.56 2.11 -10.57
CA LYS A 20 -6.59 2.97 -10.00
C LYS A 20 -7.02 2.45 -8.64
N ASP A 21 -7.62 3.33 -7.85
CA ASP A 21 -8.33 2.96 -6.63
C ASP A 21 -9.41 1.89 -6.90
N THR A 22 -9.50 0.90 -6.02
CA THR A 22 -10.44 -0.22 -6.12
C THR A 22 -11.52 -0.20 -5.04
N LEU A 23 -11.58 0.84 -4.19
CA LEU A 23 -12.52 0.89 -3.08
C LEU A 23 -13.98 0.93 -3.56
N SER A 24 -14.25 1.54 -4.72
CA SER A 24 -15.58 1.48 -5.34
C SER A 24 -15.98 0.07 -5.76
N LEU A 25 -15.02 -0.77 -6.16
CA LEU A 25 -15.26 -2.18 -6.49
C LEU A 25 -15.55 -2.99 -5.23
N VAL A 26 -14.82 -2.72 -4.13
CA VAL A 26 -15.16 -3.27 -2.81
C VAL A 26 -16.57 -2.86 -2.41
N GLY A 27 -16.94 -1.59 -2.60
CA GLY A 27 -18.31 -1.11 -2.41
C GLY A 27 -19.34 -1.87 -3.25
N SER A 28 -19.02 -2.19 -4.51
CA SER A 28 -19.93 -2.93 -5.41
C SER A 28 -20.30 -4.33 -4.91
N ILE A 29 -19.47 -4.94 -4.07
CA ILE A 29 -19.73 -6.25 -3.44
C ILE A 29 -21.05 -6.23 -2.68
N ALA A 30 -21.33 -5.14 -1.95
CA ALA A 30 -22.57 -5.01 -1.19
C ALA A 30 -23.81 -5.02 -2.09
N TYR A 31 -23.79 -4.27 -3.18
CA TYR A 31 -24.91 -4.18 -4.13
C TYR A 31 -25.09 -5.48 -4.90
N HIS A 32 -24.00 -6.18 -5.21
CA HIS A 32 -24.06 -7.50 -5.81
C HIS A 32 -24.73 -8.52 -4.86
N ALA A 33 -24.28 -8.56 -3.60
CA ALA A 33 -24.80 -9.48 -2.58
C ALA A 33 -26.27 -9.20 -2.21
N ASN A 34 -26.69 -7.94 -2.29
CA ASN A 34 -27.96 -7.46 -1.78
C ASN A 34 -28.81 -6.76 -2.86
N SER A 35 -28.84 -7.31 -4.07
CA SER A 35 -29.49 -6.68 -5.25
C SER A 35 -30.99 -6.39 -5.09
N SER A 36 -31.67 -7.06 -4.15
CA SER A 36 -33.07 -6.84 -3.81
C SER A 36 -33.31 -5.81 -2.70
N ARG A 37 -32.27 -5.39 -1.97
CA ARG A 37 -32.37 -4.38 -0.90
C ARG A 37 -32.18 -2.98 -1.47
N CYS A 38 -32.94 -2.03 -0.94
CA CYS A 38 -32.68 -0.62 -1.19
C CYS A 38 -31.49 -0.18 -0.32
N LEU A 39 -30.30 -0.12 -0.92
CA LEU A 39 -29.08 0.34 -0.27
C LEU A 39 -28.81 1.83 -0.58
N PRO A 40 -28.18 2.58 0.34
CA PRO A 40 -27.72 3.93 0.03
C PRO A 40 -26.68 3.89 -1.11
N PRO A 41 -26.67 4.87 -2.03
CA PRO A 41 -25.64 4.98 -3.06
C PRO A 41 -24.22 5.08 -2.50
N TRP A 42 -23.24 4.52 -3.21
CA TRP A 42 -21.85 4.53 -2.75
C TRP A 42 -21.28 5.95 -2.63
N SER A 43 -21.77 6.84 -3.49
CA SER A 43 -21.45 8.26 -3.47
C SER A 43 -21.74 8.93 -2.14
N ASP A 44 -22.71 8.46 -1.35
CA ASP A 44 -23.04 9.06 -0.07
C ASP A 44 -21.90 8.88 0.95
N PHE A 45 -21.22 7.73 0.91
CA PHE A 45 -20.06 7.47 1.77
C PHE A 45 -18.85 8.29 1.33
N VAL A 46 -18.60 8.37 0.01
CA VAL A 46 -17.52 9.18 -0.57
C VAL A 46 -17.73 10.65 -0.25
N ASN A 47 -18.92 11.19 -0.49
CA ASN A 47 -19.25 12.58 -0.19
C ASN A 47 -19.14 12.87 1.32
N GLY A 48 -19.60 11.95 2.16
CA GLY A 48 -19.46 12.06 3.61
C GLY A 48 -17.99 12.18 4.06
N TYR A 49 -17.11 11.34 3.49
CA TYR A 49 -15.66 11.42 3.75
C TYR A 49 -15.07 12.75 3.26
N MET A 50 -15.37 13.14 2.03
CA MET A 50 -14.84 14.37 1.44
C MET A 50 -15.26 15.62 2.22
N ASN A 51 -16.49 15.64 2.76
CA ASN A 51 -16.97 16.73 3.62
C ASN A 51 -16.17 16.80 4.93
N ASP A 52 -16.01 15.69 5.64
CA ASP A 52 -15.22 15.64 6.88
C ASP A 52 -13.75 16.04 6.62
N TYR A 53 -13.14 15.51 5.55
CA TYR A 53 -11.77 15.84 5.15
C TYR A 53 -11.62 17.32 4.83
N THR A 54 -12.50 17.88 4.00
CA THR A 54 -12.43 19.29 3.59
C THR A 54 -12.64 20.22 4.77
N GLU A 55 -13.58 19.92 5.66
CA GLU A 55 -13.80 20.68 6.88
C GLU A 55 -12.55 20.67 7.77
N HIS A 56 -11.98 19.49 8.01
CA HIS A 56 -10.76 19.34 8.80
C HIS A 56 -9.57 20.08 8.18
N ALA A 57 -9.32 19.88 6.89
CA ALA A 57 -8.25 20.54 6.14
C ALA A 57 -8.37 22.07 6.18
N SER A 58 -9.58 22.62 6.13
CA SER A 58 -9.82 24.07 6.16
C SER A 58 -9.51 24.72 7.51
N ARG A 59 -9.49 23.94 8.60
CA ARG A 59 -9.30 24.43 9.97
C ARG A 59 -7.95 24.06 10.57
N TYR A 60 -7.22 23.14 9.95
CA TYR A 60 -5.94 22.67 10.46
C TYR A 60 -4.85 23.73 10.26
N GLU A 61 -4.15 24.03 11.35
CA GLU A 61 -2.94 24.85 11.33
C GLU A 61 -1.75 24.02 11.83
N PRO A 62 -0.57 24.13 11.19
CA PRO A 62 -0.26 25.00 10.05
C PRO A 62 -0.87 24.53 8.72
N THR A 63 -1.23 25.51 7.87
CA THR A 63 -1.69 25.26 6.48
C THR A 63 -0.70 24.40 5.67
N SER A 64 -1.18 23.79 4.57
CA SER A 64 -0.37 22.89 3.73
C SER A 64 0.97 23.50 3.30
N SER A 65 0.98 24.74 2.82
CA SER A 65 2.21 25.44 2.41
C SER A 65 3.16 25.77 3.57
N ALA A 66 2.67 25.83 4.80
CA ALA A 66 3.44 26.17 5.99
C ALA A 66 3.97 24.93 6.73
N ARG A 67 3.51 23.72 6.39
CA ARG A 67 4.14 22.47 6.82
C ARG A 67 5.40 22.26 5.98
N THR A 68 6.59 22.48 6.53
CA THR A 68 7.85 22.36 5.77
C THR A 68 8.79 21.32 6.37
N THR A 69 8.37 20.60 7.40
CA THR A 69 9.15 19.53 8.04
C THR A 69 8.41 18.21 8.01
N ILE A 70 9.17 17.11 8.08
CA ILE A 70 8.61 15.75 8.19
C ILE A 70 7.67 15.66 9.40
N ASP A 71 8.07 16.18 10.56
CA ASP A 71 7.25 16.10 11.78
C ASP A 71 5.93 16.86 11.65
N GLN A 72 5.92 18.04 11.04
CA GLN A 72 4.70 18.81 10.79
C GLN A 72 3.74 18.05 9.86
N GLU A 73 4.27 17.39 8.82
CA GLU A 73 3.44 16.60 7.91
C GLU A 73 2.91 15.33 8.59
N ARG A 74 3.72 14.66 9.40
CA ARG A 74 3.28 13.51 10.20
C ARG A 74 2.17 13.88 11.18
N GLN A 75 2.26 15.05 11.82
CA GLN A 75 1.19 15.57 12.68
C GLN A 75 -0.11 15.82 11.89
N TRP A 76 -0.01 16.35 10.67
CA TRP A 76 -1.16 16.51 9.78
C TRP A 76 -1.79 15.14 9.45
N LEU A 77 -0.99 14.17 9.01
CA LEU A 77 -1.49 12.84 8.67
C LEU A 77 -2.11 12.13 9.89
N ALA A 78 -1.48 12.24 11.06
CA ALA A 78 -2.02 11.70 12.31
C ALA A 78 -3.34 12.38 12.72
N SER A 79 -3.52 13.66 12.38
CA SER A 79 -4.76 14.39 12.67
C SER A 79 -5.96 13.91 11.84
N LEU A 80 -5.73 13.14 10.76
CA LEU A 80 -6.79 12.57 9.92
C LEU A 80 -7.42 11.31 10.54
N THR A 81 -6.81 10.71 11.57
CA THR A 81 -7.34 9.48 12.22
C THR A 81 -8.83 9.58 12.61
N PRO A 82 -9.33 10.67 13.22
CA PRO A 82 -10.77 10.80 13.52
C PRO A 82 -11.64 10.84 12.25
N ILE A 83 -11.12 11.38 11.14
CA ILE A 83 -11.81 11.48 9.86
C ILE A 83 -11.95 10.09 9.21
N GLU A 84 -10.86 9.32 9.21
CA GLU A 84 -10.87 7.93 8.73
C GLU A 84 -11.81 7.05 9.57
N ASN A 85 -11.81 7.24 10.89
CA ASN A 85 -12.72 6.51 11.79
C ASN A 85 -14.19 6.86 11.54
N LYS A 86 -14.53 8.14 11.31
CA LYS A 86 -15.88 8.55 10.92
C LYS A 86 -16.32 7.91 9.59
N SER A 87 -15.40 7.80 8.64
CA SER A 87 -15.65 7.15 7.34
C SER A 87 -16.09 5.70 7.51
N VAL A 88 -15.33 4.93 8.31
CA VAL A 88 -15.67 3.54 8.62
C VAL A 88 -16.98 3.46 9.40
N GLN A 89 -17.14 4.25 10.46
CA GLN A 89 -18.36 4.24 11.27
C GLN A 89 -19.62 4.51 10.43
N ARG A 90 -19.54 5.37 9.42
CA ARG A 90 -20.65 5.65 8.50
C ARG A 90 -21.08 4.40 7.73
N VAL A 91 -20.11 3.64 7.22
CA VAL A 91 -20.33 2.40 6.45
C VAL A 91 -20.84 1.27 7.35
N GLU A 92 -20.26 1.13 8.54
CA GLU A 92 -20.72 0.12 9.51
C GLU A 92 -22.13 0.42 10.01
N SER A 93 -22.44 1.70 10.28
CA SER A 93 -23.76 2.14 10.75
C SER A 93 -24.84 1.95 9.68
N SER A 94 -24.49 2.04 8.40
CA SER A 94 -25.44 1.77 7.32
C SER A 94 -25.67 0.28 7.08
N ARG A 95 -24.86 -0.60 7.69
CA ARG A 95 -24.90 -2.05 7.50
C ARG A 95 -24.85 -2.46 6.02
N ILE A 96 -24.16 -1.70 5.18
CA ILE A 96 -24.22 -1.91 3.73
C ILE A 96 -23.65 -3.29 3.33
N PHE A 97 -22.66 -3.77 4.08
CA PHE A 97 -22.05 -5.09 3.87
C PHE A 97 -22.80 -6.23 4.58
N GLU A 98 -23.89 -5.99 5.29
CA GLU A 98 -24.64 -7.05 5.97
C GLU A 98 -25.12 -8.11 4.97
N GLY A 99 -24.89 -9.39 5.30
CA GLY A 99 -25.19 -10.54 4.44
C GLY A 99 -24.15 -10.80 3.33
N VAL A 100 -23.09 -10.00 3.20
CA VAL A 100 -22.01 -10.26 2.25
C VAL A 100 -21.24 -11.52 2.67
N LYS A 101 -20.98 -12.40 1.70
CA LYS A 101 -20.27 -13.67 1.89
C LYS A 101 -18.96 -13.66 1.12
N ALA A 102 -18.05 -14.55 1.53
CA ALA A 102 -16.79 -14.81 0.85
C ALA A 102 -16.96 -15.00 -0.67
N SER A 103 -17.96 -15.77 -1.10
CA SER A 103 -18.25 -15.99 -2.52
C SER A 103 -18.63 -14.73 -3.29
N HIS A 104 -19.27 -13.74 -2.66
CA HIS A 104 -19.58 -12.45 -3.30
C HIS A 104 -18.30 -11.65 -3.52
N VAL A 105 -17.39 -11.65 -2.55
CA VAL A 105 -16.07 -10.99 -2.68
C VAL A 105 -15.27 -11.63 -3.81
N ASP A 106 -15.19 -12.97 -3.83
CA ASP A 106 -14.47 -13.73 -4.85
C ASP A 106 -14.99 -13.43 -6.25
N HIS A 107 -16.32 -13.44 -6.41
CA HIS A 107 -16.97 -13.18 -7.68
C HIS A 107 -16.67 -11.77 -8.20
N VAL A 108 -16.82 -10.74 -7.36
CA VAL A 108 -16.57 -9.35 -7.79
C VAL A 108 -15.09 -9.11 -8.06
N ALA A 109 -14.18 -9.67 -7.26
CA ALA A 109 -12.74 -9.55 -7.50
C ALA A 109 -12.33 -10.20 -8.84
N ALA A 110 -12.78 -11.43 -9.10
CA ALA A 110 -12.45 -12.14 -10.32
C ALA A 110 -13.07 -11.49 -11.56
N SER A 111 -14.36 -11.14 -11.51
CA SER A 111 -15.03 -10.48 -12.62
C SER A 111 -14.44 -9.09 -12.92
N SER A 112 -13.96 -8.35 -11.91
CA SER A 112 -13.29 -7.06 -12.14
C SER A 112 -11.99 -7.21 -12.97
N ILE A 113 -11.26 -8.30 -12.78
CA ILE A 113 -10.06 -8.64 -13.56
C ILE A 113 -10.42 -9.15 -14.96
N GLU A 114 -11.52 -9.86 -15.11
CA GLU A 114 -12.00 -10.38 -16.40
C GLU A 114 -12.57 -9.29 -17.30
N ASN A 115 -13.36 -8.38 -16.73
CA ASN A 115 -13.99 -7.27 -17.44
C ASN A 115 -13.05 -6.09 -17.68
N GLY A 116 -11.91 -6.04 -16.98
CA GLY A 116 -10.93 -4.96 -17.08
C GLY A 116 -11.28 -3.72 -16.25
N ASP A 117 -12.25 -3.82 -15.34
CA ASP A 117 -12.58 -2.79 -14.34
C ASP A 117 -11.45 -2.59 -13.34
N LEU A 118 -10.74 -3.68 -13.01
CA LEU A 118 -9.50 -3.67 -12.23
C LEU A 118 -8.32 -4.06 -13.12
N GLN A 119 -7.33 -3.18 -13.22
CA GLN A 119 -6.12 -3.40 -14.01
C GLN A 119 -4.88 -3.31 -13.12
N LEU A 120 -4.10 -4.39 -13.11
CA LEU A 120 -2.75 -4.38 -12.54
C LEU A 120 -1.82 -3.56 -13.44
N ARG A 121 -0.79 -2.94 -12.85
CA ARG A 121 0.22 -2.22 -13.62
C ARG A 121 1.02 -3.19 -14.50
N SER A 122 1.55 -2.68 -15.60
CA SER A 122 2.43 -3.48 -16.46
C SER A 122 3.65 -3.98 -15.68
N ASP A 123 4.14 -5.15 -16.06
CA ASP A 123 5.36 -5.75 -15.52
C ASP A 123 5.28 -6.13 -14.02
N TRP A 124 4.08 -6.16 -13.43
CA TRP A 124 3.88 -6.61 -12.04
C TRP A 124 4.32 -8.06 -11.83
N ASP A 125 4.03 -8.92 -12.80
CA ASP A 125 4.37 -10.33 -12.82
C ASP A 125 5.89 -10.51 -12.97
N SER A 126 6.51 -9.72 -13.85
CA SER A 126 7.95 -9.69 -14.06
C SER A 126 8.69 -9.25 -12.78
N LEU A 127 8.16 -8.26 -12.05
CA LEU A 127 8.67 -7.86 -10.73
C LEU A 127 8.62 -9.01 -9.74
N PHE A 128 7.48 -9.70 -9.64
CA PHE A 128 7.32 -10.79 -8.69
C PHE A 128 8.23 -11.96 -9.05
N GLN A 129 8.25 -12.39 -10.32
CA GLN A 129 9.12 -13.48 -10.80
C GLN A 129 10.60 -13.18 -10.57
N THR A 130 11.04 -11.94 -10.83
CA THR A 130 12.43 -11.54 -10.60
C THR A 130 12.81 -11.69 -9.14
N LEU A 131 11.97 -11.19 -8.21
CA LEU A 131 12.26 -11.28 -6.79
C LEU A 131 12.17 -12.72 -6.28
N LEU A 132 11.18 -13.49 -6.71
CA LEU A 132 10.96 -14.88 -6.30
C LEU A 132 11.98 -15.86 -6.88
N SER A 133 12.84 -15.42 -7.81
CA SER A 133 14.00 -16.20 -8.27
C SER A 133 14.98 -16.55 -7.14
N SER A 134 14.96 -15.78 -6.04
CA SER A 134 15.74 -16.03 -4.85
C SER A 134 14.81 -16.46 -3.69
N PRO A 135 14.98 -17.67 -3.13
CA PRO A 135 14.00 -18.28 -2.22
C PRO A 135 13.86 -17.54 -0.87
N ASN A 136 14.85 -16.71 -0.51
CA ASN A 136 14.82 -15.93 0.72
C ASN A 136 14.10 -14.58 0.55
N ASN A 137 13.83 -14.15 -0.67
CA ASN A 137 13.11 -12.90 -0.91
C ASN A 137 11.62 -13.07 -0.57
N LYS A 138 11.00 -12.02 -0.05
CA LYS A 138 9.58 -11.98 0.28
C LYS A 138 8.90 -10.81 -0.43
N ILE A 139 7.66 -11.03 -0.86
CA ILE A 139 6.76 -10.00 -1.34
C ILE A 139 5.53 -10.00 -0.42
N SER A 140 5.08 -8.82 -0.02
CA SER A 140 3.84 -8.66 0.73
C SER A 140 3.09 -7.41 0.30
N ILE A 141 1.78 -7.38 0.54
CA ILE A 141 0.95 -6.20 0.33
C ILE A 141 0.61 -5.56 1.67
N LEU A 142 0.67 -4.24 1.74
CA LEU A 142 0.26 -3.43 2.88
C LEU A 142 -0.63 -2.28 2.40
N SER A 143 -1.93 -2.37 2.66
CA SER A 143 -2.92 -1.47 2.06
C SER A 143 -3.96 -1.00 3.07
N VAL A 144 -4.51 0.21 2.83
CA VAL A 144 -5.67 0.73 3.55
C VAL A 144 -7.01 0.19 3.04
N ASN A 145 -6.99 -0.61 1.97
CA ASN A 145 -8.17 -1.19 1.36
C ASN A 145 -9.02 -1.97 2.38
N TRP A 146 -10.34 -2.05 2.13
CA TRP A 146 -11.31 -2.65 3.05
C TRP A 146 -11.45 -4.17 2.94
N SER A 147 -10.76 -4.83 2.02
CA SER A 147 -10.78 -6.30 1.93
C SER A 147 -9.46 -6.91 1.44
N ALA A 148 -8.74 -7.54 2.37
CA ALA A 148 -7.58 -8.37 2.06
C ALA A 148 -7.94 -9.55 1.13
N ARG A 149 -9.13 -10.14 1.32
CA ARG A 149 -9.68 -11.16 0.44
C ARG A 149 -9.88 -10.62 -0.98
N PHE A 150 -10.48 -9.45 -1.15
CA PHE A 150 -10.65 -8.83 -2.48
C PHE A 150 -9.31 -8.67 -3.21
N ILE A 151 -8.26 -8.19 -2.53
CA ILE A 151 -6.91 -8.10 -3.09
C ILE A 151 -6.41 -9.47 -3.54
N ARG A 152 -6.45 -10.48 -2.66
CA ARG A 152 -5.99 -11.84 -3.00
C ARG A 152 -6.74 -12.41 -4.19
N GLN A 153 -8.06 -12.28 -4.18
CA GLN A 153 -8.95 -12.83 -5.20
C GLN A 153 -8.91 -12.04 -6.52
N SER A 154 -8.30 -10.86 -6.52
CA SER A 154 -7.94 -10.14 -7.75
C SER A 154 -6.62 -10.66 -8.34
N LEU A 155 -5.65 -10.98 -7.48
CA LEU A 155 -4.33 -11.48 -7.91
C LEU A 155 -4.36 -12.93 -8.40
N LEU A 156 -5.19 -13.79 -7.82
CA LEU A 156 -5.32 -15.19 -8.23
C LEU A 156 -5.69 -15.34 -9.72
N PRO A 157 -6.80 -14.78 -10.23
CA PRO A 157 -7.14 -14.89 -11.65
C PRO A 157 -6.14 -14.15 -12.54
N ALA A 158 -5.53 -13.05 -12.08
CA ALA A 158 -4.48 -12.36 -12.82
C ALA A 158 -3.23 -13.24 -13.00
N SER A 159 -2.80 -13.95 -11.96
CA SER A 159 -1.66 -14.87 -12.03
C SER A 159 -1.96 -16.12 -12.87
N SER A 160 -3.20 -16.64 -12.83
CA SER A 160 -3.61 -17.81 -13.63
C SER A 160 -3.67 -17.54 -15.14
N LYS A 161 -3.87 -16.28 -15.57
CA LYS A 161 -3.89 -15.90 -17.00
C LYS A 161 -2.50 -15.93 -17.66
N LEU A 162 -1.43 -16.00 -16.88
CA LEU A 162 -0.07 -15.98 -17.39
C LEU A 162 0.34 -17.38 -17.89
N THR A 163 0.96 -17.52 -19.07
CA THR A 163 1.13 -18.80 -19.80
C THR A 163 2.46 -19.56 -19.63
N SER A 164 3.41 -19.04 -18.84
CA SER A 164 4.74 -19.62 -18.55
C SER A 164 4.77 -20.54 -17.31
N PRO A 165 5.66 -21.57 -17.25
CA PRO A 165 5.89 -22.38 -16.04
C PRO A 165 6.28 -21.57 -14.80
N ALA A 166 6.92 -20.40 -14.97
CA ALA A 166 7.22 -19.48 -13.86
C ALA A 166 5.95 -18.99 -13.13
N ASN A 167 4.77 -19.15 -13.76
CA ASN A 167 3.50 -18.69 -13.23
C ASN A 167 2.86 -19.66 -12.25
N GLU A 168 3.20 -20.95 -12.29
CA GLU A 168 2.76 -21.90 -11.26
C GLU A 168 3.36 -21.51 -9.90
N THR A 169 4.66 -21.17 -9.89
CA THR A 169 5.35 -20.64 -8.71
C THR A 169 4.73 -19.33 -8.24
N LEU A 170 4.45 -18.40 -9.16
CA LEU A 170 3.81 -17.12 -8.84
C LEU A 170 2.40 -17.32 -8.25
N HIS A 171 1.57 -18.16 -8.87
CA HIS A 171 0.21 -18.43 -8.43
C HIS A 171 0.18 -19.09 -7.05
N SER A 172 1.07 -20.08 -6.84
CA SER A 172 1.29 -20.70 -5.54
C SER A 172 1.72 -19.66 -4.49
N TYR A 173 2.63 -18.75 -4.85
CA TYR A 173 3.04 -17.68 -3.96
C TYR A 173 1.87 -16.74 -3.61
N VAL A 174 1.10 -16.28 -4.60
CA VAL A 174 -0.08 -15.42 -4.39
C VAL A 174 -1.11 -16.08 -3.48
N THR A 175 -1.26 -17.40 -3.54
CA THR A 175 -2.17 -18.15 -2.66
C THR A 175 -1.79 -18.00 -1.18
N GLY A 176 -0.49 -18.05 -0.87
CA GLY A 176 0.05 -17.93 0.49
C GLY A 176 0.61 -16.56 0.88
N MET A 177 0.60 -15.58 -0.04
CA MET A 177 1.27 -14.29 0.15
C MET A 177 0.72 -13.53 1.36
N ASP A 178 1.58 -12.85 2.12
CA ASP A 178 1.19 -11.98 3.22
C ASP A 178 0.51 -10.71 2.67
N ILE A 179 -0.78 -10.54 2.96
CA ILE A 179 -1.58 -9.37 2.55
C ILE A 179 -2.17 -8.76 3.81
N ARG A 180 -1.69 -7.58 4.16
CA ARG A 180 -2.16 -6.80 5.29
C ARG A 180 -3.03 -5.66 4.78
N ALA A 181 -4.33 -5.87 4.82
CA ALA A 181 -5.35 -4.85 4.59
C ALA A 181 -6.45 -5.00 5.64
N ASN A 182 -7.46 -4.14 5.63
CA ASN A 182 -8.67 -4.37 6.43
C ASN A 182 -9.49 -5.53 5.82
N GLU A 183 -10.57 -5.94 6.48
CA GLU A 183 -11.45 -6.98 5.94
C GLU A 183 -12.91 -6.72 6.32
N ILE A 184 -13.86 -7.25 5.54
CA ILE A 184 -15.27 -7.30 5.90
C ILE A 184 -15.46 -8.42 6.95
N CYS A 185 -16.11 -8.12 8.08
CA CYS A 185 -16.34 -9.10 9.15
C CYS A 185 -17.17 -10.29 8.67
N ASN A 186 -16.90 -11.48 9.22
CA ASN A 186 -17.79 -12.65 9.17
C ASN A 186 -18.16 -13.14 7.75
N LEU A 187 -17.30 -12.95 6.75
CA LEU A 187 -17.54 -13.41 5.37
C LEU A 187 -17.79 -14.92 5.25
N GLU A 188 -17.25 -15.72 6.18
CA GLU A 188 -17.38 -17.18 6.22
C GLU A 188 -18.58 -17.66 7.06
N SER A 189 -19.35 -16.74 7.66
CA SER A 189 -20.58 -17.10 8.38
C SER A 189 -21.66 -17.61 7.40
N ALA A 190 -22.53 -18.50 7.88
CA ALA A 190 -23.68 -18.99 7.12
C ALA A 190 -24.63 -17.85 6.73
N GLU A 191 -24.82 -16.87 7.62
CA GLU A 191 -25.60 -15.66 7.43
C GLU A 191 -24.84 -14.58 6.65
N GLY A 192 -23.51 -14.69 6.60
CA GLY A 192 -22.60 -13.69 6.02
C GLY A 192 -22.23 -12.60 7.01
N SER A 193 -21.69 -11.51 6.49
CA SER A 193 -21.19 -10.38 7.27
C SER A 193 -22.28 -9.74 8.15
N ASP A 194 -21.88 -9.23 9.31
CA ASP A 194 -22.71 -8.39 10.19
C ASP A 194 -22.70 -6.90 9.78
N GLY A 195 -22.05 -6.58 8.65
CA GLY A 195 -21.91 -5.23 8.12
C GLY A 195 -20.73 -4.43 8.67
N ARG A 196 -19.91 -5.02 9.57
CA ARG A 196 -18.73 -4.38 10.15
C ARG A 196 -17.45 -4.68 9.37
N LEU A 197 -16.40 -3.91 9.64
CA LEU A 197 -15.04 -4.21 9.21
C LEU A 197 -14.28 -4.90 10.36
N SER A 198 -13.46 -5.90 10.01
CA SER A 198 -12.75 -6.83 10.93
C SER A 198 -11.73 -6.17 11.84
N LYS A 199 -11.30 -4.96 11.49
CA LYS A 199 -10.35 -4.19 12.27
C LYS A 199 -11.07 -2.99 12.83
N ASP A 200 -11.22 -2.97 14.14
CA ASP A 200 -11.75 -1.82 14.87
C ASP A 200 -10.92 -0.55 14.61
N SER A 201 -11.35 0.58 15.16
CA SER A 201 -10.65 1.85 14.99
C SER A 201 -9.19 1.84 15.46
N SER A 202 -8.81 0.96 16.39
CA SER A 202 -7.45 0.87 16.95
C SER A 202 -6.52 -0.11 16.22
N HIS A 203 -7.06 -1.07 15.47
CA HIS A 203 -6.27 -2.11 14.80
C HIS A 203 -6.31 -2.05 13.28
N GLY A 204 -7.12 -1.15 12.69
CA GLY A 204 -7.22 -1.05 11.23
C GLY A 204 -6.07 -0.29 10.59
N ILE A 205 -5.87 -0.55 9.31
CA ILE A 205 -4.85 0.10 8.49
C ILE A 205 -5.55 1.20 7.72
N ARG A 206 -5.42 2.45 8.15
CA ARG A 206 -6.16 3.58 7.57
C ARG A 206 -5.27 4.78 7.26
N THR A 207 -4.18 4.91 8.01
CA THR A 207 -3.30 6.06 7.97
C THR A 207 -1.87 5.68 7.61
N SER A 208 -1.06 6.69 7.31
CA SER A 208 0.39 6.54 7.16
C SER A 208 1.07 5.91 8.38
N ALA A 209 0.65 6.30 9.59
CA ALA A 209 1.16 5.74 10.83
C ALA A 209 0.80 4.25 11.00
N ASP A 210 -0.40 3.84 10.57
CA ASP A 210 -0.80 2.42 10.63
C ASP A 210 0.09 1.58 9.71
N LYS A 211 0.37 2.06 8.48
CA LYS A 211 1.30 1.38 7.59
C LYS A 211 2.71 1.31 8.17
N LEU A 212 3.21 2.39 8.79
CA LEU A 212 4.50 2.39 9.48
C LEU A 212 4.56 1.28 10.56
N SER A 213 3.52 1.15 11.39
CA SER A 213 3.47 0.16 12.49
C SER A 213 3.54 -1.30 12.01
N HIS A 214 3.28 -1.55 10.73
CA HIS A 214 3.38 -2.87 10.11
C HIS A 214 4.76 -3.17 9.49
N LEU A 215 5.65 -2.18 9.37
CA LEU A 215 7.03 -2.40 8.93
C LEU A 215 7.87 -3.07 10.02
N PRO A 216 9.04 -3.66 9.72
CA PRO A 216 9.95 -4.15 10.75
C PRO A 216 10.35 -3.06 11.75
N LEU A 217 10.50 -3.40 13.03
CA LEU A 217 10.77 -2.43 14.12
C LEU A 217 11.94 -1.47 13.83
N ARG A 218 13.02 -1.98 13.20
CA ARG A 218 14.17 -1.16 12.79
C ARG A 218 13.82 -0.06 11.78
N CYS A 219 12.81 -0.27 10.94
CA CYS A 219 12.32 0.74 10.00
C CYS A 219 11.49 1.79 10.75
N GLN A 220 10.62 1.36 11.67
CA GLN A 220 9.80 2.25 12.51
C GLN A 220 10.68 3.24 13.29
N GLN A 221 11.75 2.72 13.90
CA GLN A 221 12.69 3.51 14.70
C GLN A 221 13.48 4.55 13.90
N LYS A 222 13.62 4.42 12.57
CA LYS A 222 14.32 5.44 11.75
C LYS A 222 13.61 6.79 11.77
N LEU A 223 12.29 6.79 11.91
CA LEU A 223 11.48 8.02 11.99
C LEU A 223 11.34 8.56 13.42
N GLU A 224 11.68 7.76 14.43
CA GLU A 224 11.71 8.18 15.84
C GLU A 224 13.10 8.71 16.23
N ILE A 225 14.17 8.13 15.65
CA ILE A 225 15.57 8.39 15.99
C ILE A 225 16.21 9.30 14.93
N CYS A 226 15.70 10.52 14.80
CA CYS A 226 16.52 11.64 14.28
C CYS A 226 17.40 12.27 15.38
N ALA A 227 17.41 11.72 16.61
CA ALA A 227 18.03 12.39 17.76
C ALA A 227 19.28 11.73 18.40
N LEU A 228 19.49 10.41 18.43
CA LEU A 228 20.62 9.85 19.19
C LEU A 228 21.21 8.56 18.58
N THR A 229 22.50 8.63 18.23
CA THR A 229 23.48 7.54 18.04
C THR A 229 23.02 6.28 17.27
N ARG A 230 23.45 6.20 15.99
CA ARG A 230 23.35 5.01 15.12
C ARG A 230 24.33 3.90 15.53
N GLU A 231 24.16 3.33 16.71
CA GLU A 231 24.76 2.04 17.04
C GLU A 231 23.69 0.95 16.97
N PHE A 232 23.17 0.71 15.77
CA PHE A 232 22.41 -0.51 15.51
C PHE A 232 23.40 -1.60 15.14
N ALA A 233 23.49 -2.62 16.00
CA ALA A 233 24.19 -3.85 15.70
C ALA A 233 23.73 -4.37 14.32
N GLU A 234 24.69 -4.72 13.46
CA GLU A 234 24.48 -5.37 12.17
C GLU A 234 23.81 -6.74 12.37
N GLN A 235 22.53 -6.77 12.73
CA GLN A 235 21.72 -7.96 12.56
C GLN A 235 21.41 -8.10 11.08
N GLN A 236 21.52 -9.34 10.61
CA GLN A 236 21.44 -9.71 9.21
C GLN A 236 19.97 -9.73 8.74
N ASP A 237 19.31 -8.58 8.80
CA ASP A 237 17.90 -8.43 8.43
C ASP A 237 17.74 -8.18 6.93
N ASP A 238 16.60 -8.61 6.39
CA ASP A 238 16.19 -8.36 5.00
C ASP A 238 16.29 -6.87 4.64
N LEU A 239 16.65 -6.55 3.39
CA LEU A 239 16.53 -5.21 2.82
C LEU A 239 15.04 -4.92 2.57
N VAL A 240 14.49 -3.91 3.26
CA VAL A 240 13.06 -3.56 3.12
C VAL A 240 12.91 -2.52 2.01
N VAL A 241 12.20 -2.91 0.96
CA VAL A 241 11.83 -2.04 -0.16
C VAL A 241 10.33 -1.77 -0.05
N TYR A 242 9.93 -0.51 0.06
CA TYR A 242 8.53 -0.11 0.10
C TYR A 242 8.17 0.65 -1.18
N ILE A 243 7.05 0.29 -1.80
CA ILE A 243 6.50 1.02 -2.95
C ILE A 243 5.09 1.49 -2.63
N GLY A 244 4.83 2.78 -2.88
CA GLY A 244 3.54 3.44 -2.67
C GLY A 244 3.31 4.57 -3.68
N ASP A 245 2.14 5.22 -3.63
CA ASP A 245 1.78 6.31 -4.56
C ASP A 245 1.15 7.53 -3.87
N SER A 246 0.78 7.42 -2.59
CA SER A 246 -0.08 8.40 -1.91
C SER A 246 0.48 8.91 -0.58
N ALA A 247 -0.18 9.92 0.00
CA ALA A 247 0.16 10.43 1.33
C ALA A 247 0.03 9.37 2.44
N THR A 248 -0.81 8.33 2.26
CA THR A 248 -0.92 7.21 3.21
C THR A 248 0.33 6.31 3.22
N ASP A 249 1.23 6.49 2.25
CA ASP A 249 2.49 5.76 2.15
C ASP A 249 3.67 6.53 2.72
N LEU A 250 3.50 7.81 3.08
CA LEU A 250 4.60 8.73 3.37
C LEU A 250 5.56 8.17 4.43
N GLU A 251 5.07 7.78 5.61
CA GLU A 251 5.95 7.28 6.66
C GLU A 251 6.57 5.93 6.30
N ALA A 252 5.85 5.06 5.58
CA ALA A 252 6.41 3.78 5.14
C ALA A 252 7.54 3.97 4.10
N LEU A 253 7.37 4.91 3.16
CA LEU A 253 8.37 5.30 2.17
C LEU A 253 9.64 5.86 2.83
N LEU A 254 9.49 6.71 3.85
CA LEU A 254 10.62 7.32 4.56
C LEU A 254 11.33 6.33 5.51
N ALA A 255 10.59 5.36 6.07
CA ALA A 255 11.12 4.37 7.02
C ALA A 255 11.82 3.18 6.36
N ALA A 256 11.46 2.82 5.12
CA ALA A 256 12.06 1.70 4.40
C ALA A 256 13.57 1.89 4.20
N ASP A 257 14.30 0.82 3.83
CA ASP A 257 15.69 0.98 3.36
C ASP A 257 15.71 1.59 1.97
N VAL A 258 14.70 1.29 1.16
CA VAL A 258 14.45 1.90 -0.14
C VAL A 258 12.96 2.20 -0.27
N GLY A 259 12.59 3.48 -0.18
CA GLY A 259 11.25 3.96 -0.52
C GLY A 259 11.14 4.32 -2.00
N ILE A 260 10.10 3.85 -2.69
CA ILE A 260 9.87 4.11 -4.11
C ILE A 260 8.43 4.62 -4.32
N CYS A 261 8.28 5.81 -4.88
CA CYS A 261 6.99 6.35 -5.30
C CYS A 261 6.67 5.93 -6.75
N ILE A 262 5.46 5.45 -7.00
CA ILE A 262 4.92 5.34 -8.37
C ILE A 262 4.44 6.72 -8.83
N ARG A 263 4.77 7.08 -10.07
CA ARG A 263 4.36 8.34 -10.72
C ARG A 263 3.93 8.08 -12.16
N ASP A 264 2.64 8.13 -12.40
CA ASP A 264 2.07 8.10 -13.75
C ASP A 264 2.41 9.39 -14.53
N ASP A 265 2.20 9.34 -15.84
CA ASP A 265 2.34 10.47 -16.74
C ASP A 265 1.06 10.65 -17.57
N PRO A 266 0.22 11.67 -17.29
CA PRO A 266 0.35 12.62 -16.19
C PRO A 266 0.07 11.98 -14.81
N MET A 267 0.62 12.56 -13.74
CA MET A 267 0.37 12.09 -12.37
C MET A 267 -1.10 12.30 -11.97
N GLY A 268 -1.65 11.29 -11.29
CA GLY A 268 -2.92 11.40 -10.57
C GLY A 268 -2.85 12.38 -9.40
N SER A 269 -4.00 12.68 -8.78
CA SER A 269 -4.09 13.63 -7.66
C SER A 269 -3.28 13.17 -6.44
N SER A 270 -3.39 11.89 -6.04
CA SER A 270 -2.64 11.30 -4.92
C SER A 270 -1.12 11.40 -5.13
N GLN A 271 -0.66 11.01 -6.31
CA GLN A 271 0.74 11.04 -6.70
C GLN A 271 1.31 12.47 -6.74
N ARG A 272 0.50 13.43 -7.21
CA ARG A 272 0.89 14.85 -7.23
C ARG A 272 0.99 15.41 -5.81
N GLU A 273 0.02 15.14 -4.96
CA GLU A 273 0.03 15.54 -3.55
C GLU A 273 1.26 14.98 -2.83
N LEU A 274 1.57 13.69 -3.02
CA LEU A 274 2.77 13.08 -2.44
C LEU A 274 4.05 13.71 -2.98
N ALA A 275 4.14 13.96 -4.30
CA ALA A 275 5.31 14.58 -4.91
C ALA A 275 5.55 16.01 -4.41
N GLU A 276 4.50 16.82 -4.30
CA GLU A 276 4.55 18.18 -3.74
C GLU A 276 4.92 18.15 -2.26
N THR A 277 4.38 17.18 -1.51
CA THR A 277 4.67 16.99 -0.08
C THR A 277 6.13 16.64 0.16
N LEU A 278 6.68 15.65 -0.56
CA LEU A 278 8.09 15.25 -0.45
C LEU A 278 9.03 16.42 -0.76
N HIS A 279 8.72 17.19 -1.81
CA HIS A 279 9.48 18.40 -2.14
C HIS A 279 9.41 19.45 -1.03
N ARG A 280 8.21 19.73 -0.55
CA ARG A 280 7.92 20.74 0.47
C ARG A 280 8.58 20.44 1.82
N ILE A 281 8.66 19.17 2.22
CA ILE A 281 9.31 18.75 3.48
C ILE A 281 10.82 18.48 3.34
N GLY A 282 11.41 18.77 2.17
CA GLY A 282 12.85 18.71 1.94
C GLY A 282 13.42 17.30 1.74
N VAL A 283 12.60 16.32 1.33
CA VAL A 283 13.07 14.96 0.99
C VAL A 283 13.74 14.99 -0.39
N ASP A 284 14.91 14.37 -0.50
CA ASP A 284 15.61 14.24 -1.78
C ASP A 284 14.93 13.16 -2.63
N VAL A 285 14.29 13.56 -3.74
CA VAL A 285 13.54 12.64 -4.61
C VAL A 285 14.26 12.42 -5.93
N ARG A 286 14.66 11.18 -6.21
CA ARG A 286 15.50 10.81 -7.37
C ARG A 286 14.82 9.81 -8.28
N SER A 287 15.20 9.79 -9.55
CA SER A 287 14.75 8.71 -10.43
C SER A 287 15.39 7.39 -10.00
N ILE A 288 14.61 6.30 -9.97
CA ILE A 288 15.17 4.96 -9.70
C ILE A 288 16.21 4.52 -10.74
N ASN A 289 16.25 5.18 -11.90
CA ASN A 289 17.22 4.91 -12.96
C ASN A 289 18.64 5.43 -12.64
N GLU A 290 18.80 6.29 -11.62
CA GLU A 290 20.09 6.87 -11.20
C GLU A 290 20.90 5.94 -10.25
N ASP A 291 20.55 4.65 -10.23
CA ASP A 291 21.02 3.62 -9.29
C ASP A 291 20.67 3.91 -7.81
N ILE A 292 20.39 2.84 -7.06
CA ILE A 292 19.99 2.96 -5.65
C ILE A 292 21.24 3.08 -4.77
N ASP A 293 21.43 4.25 -4.17
CA ASP A 293 22.53 4.53 -3.23
C ASP A 293 22.11 4.25 -1.78
N LEU A 294 22.47 3.05 -1.30
CA LEU A 294 22.20 2.62 0.07
C LEU A 294 23.05 3.37 1.12
N LYS A 295 24.15 4.04 0.74
CA LYS A 295 25.04 4.72 1.69
C LYS A 295 24.46 6.04 2.18
N ARG A 296 23.80 6.80 1.30
CA ARG A 296 23.16 8.08 1.67
C ARG A 296 22.03 7.91 2.67
N ALA A 297 21.28 6.82 2.56
CA ALA A 297 20.30 6.44 3.58
C ALA A 297 20.95 6.24 4.96
N ALA A 298 22.21 5.77 5.00
CA ALA A 298 22.99 5.58 6.22
C ALA A 298 23.66 6.87 6.74
N ASP A 299 23.76 7.93 5.93
CA ASP A 299 24.30 9.25 6.32
C ASP A 299 23.22 10.19 6.88
N GLY A 300 21.95 9.77 6.84
CA GLY A 300 20.81 10.51 7.42
C GLY A 300 20.17 11.55 6.52
N GLN A 301 20.56 11.56 5.25
CA GLN A 301 19.77 12.19 4.23
C GLN A 301 18.61 11.26 3.85
N MET A 302 17.37 11.72 4.03
CA MET A 302 16.18 10.98 3.61
C MET A 302 16.07 11.07 2.08
N VAL A 303 16.22 9.92 1.42
CA VAL A 303 16.12 9.79 -0.04
C VAL A 303 14.93 8.89 -0.36
N VAL A 304 14.07 9.34 -1.26
CA VAL A 304 12.98 8.54 -1.83
C VAL A 304 13.18 8.47 -3.34
N TYR A 305 13.00 7.30 -3.92
CA TYR A 305 13.10 7.13 -5.37
C TYR A 305 11.72 7.26 -6.00
N TRP A 306 11.66 7.53 -7.30
CA TRP A 306 10.43 7.45 -8.06
C TRP A 306 10.60 6.67 -9.36
N THR A 307 9.51 6.07 -9.81
CA THR A 307 9.43 5.31 -11.06
C THR A 307 8.08 5.50 -11.75
N ARG A 308 8.03 5.27 -13.07
CA ARG A 308 6.77 5.23 -13.84
C ARG A 308 6.14 3.83 -13.89
N GLY A 309 6.95 2.80 -13.68
CA GLY A 309 6.55 1.41 -13.85
C GLY A 309 7.52 0.44 -13.20
N PHE A 310 7.16 -0.84 -13.21
CA PHE A 310 7.92 -1.87 -12.51
C PHE A 310 9.14 -2.37 -13.30
N ASP A 311 9.22 -2.13 -14.61
CA ASP A 311 10.40 -2.48 -15.42
C ASP A 311 11.69 -1.84 -14.88
N SER A 312 11.61 -0.58 -14.44
CA SER A 312 12.74 0.17 -13.90
C SER A 312 13.09 -0.28 -12.48
N VAL A 313 12.08 -0.71 -11.71
CA VAL A 313 12.27 -1.35 -10.39
C VAL A 313 13.02 -2.67 -10.55
N VAL A 314 12.60 -3.52 -11.48
CA VAL A 314 13.27 -4.80 -11.79
C VAL A 314 14.74 -4.56 -12.10
N LYS A 315 15.05 -3.64 -13.02
CA LYS A 315 16.44 -3.30 -13.38
C LYS A 315 17.25 -2.83 -12.17
N ALA A 316 16.69 -1.95 -11.35
CA ALA A 316 17.39 -1.41 -10.19
C ALA A 316 17.63 -2.46 -9.10
N LEU A 317 16.64 -3.28 -8.78
CA LEU A 317 16.78 -4.35 -7.79
C LEU A 317 17.76 -5.44 -8.26
N SER A 318 17.74 -5.82 -9.54
CA SER A 318 18.74 -6.75 -10.09
C SER A 318 20.18 -6.22 -9.98
N LYS A 319 20.40 -4.91 -10.15
CA LYS A 319 21.72 -4.30 -9.96
C LYS A 319 22.16 -4.33 -8.50
N LEU A 320 21.26 -4.06 -7.55
CA LEU A 320 21.55 -4.17 -6.12
C LEU A 320 22.01 -5.58 -5.75
N GLU A 321 21.37 -6.60 -6.33
CA GLU A 321 21.73 -8.01 -6.12
C GLU A 321 23.11 -8.37 -6.69
N VAL A 322 23.58 -7.68 -7.73
CA VAL A 322 24.92 -7.86 -8.31
C VAL A 322 25.97 -7.06 -7.52
N SER A 323 25.70 -5.82 -7.15
CA SER A 323 26.65 -4.97 -6.41
C SER A 323 27.00 -5.52 -5.03
N LEU A 324 26.08 -6.24 -4.39
CA LEU A 324 26.34 -6.95 -3.13
C LEU A 324 27.25 -8.19 -3.29
N ARG A 325 27.57 -8.63 -4.52
CA ARG A 325 28.47 -9.76 -4.79
C ARG A 325 29.93 -9.34 -4.99
N SER A 326 30.20 -8.07 -5.28
CA SER A 326 31.51 -7.58 -5.73
C SER A 326 32.39 -7.02 -4.60
N HIS A 327 31.93 -7.07 -3.34
CA HIS A 327 32.64 -6.59 -2.14
C HIS A 327 32.57 -7.66 -1.02
#